data_AF-A0A3A9J4K3-F1
#
_entry.id   AF-A0A3A9J4K3-F1
#
_cell.length_a   1.000
_cell.length_b   1.000
_cell.length_c   1.000
_cell.angle_alpha   90.00
_cell.angle_beta   90.00
_cell.angle_gamma   90.00
#
_symmetry.space_group_name_H-M   'P 1'
#
loop_
_entity.id
_entity.type
_entity.pdbx_description
1 polymer ?
#
loop_
_entity_poly.entity_id
_entity_poly.type
_entity_poly.pdbx_seq_one_letter_code
_entity_poly.pdbx_strand_id
1 'polypeptide(L)'
;ARTFEAMLARQPARQACRTTVEILALAHERACEAELASALEALLEAGHLPNMAELRARFMPDITTLPGVVVAHPALGVYDDIVTIHRGDVA
;
A
#
# COMPACT_ATOMS: atom_id res chain seq x y z
N ALA A 1 -1.28 -11.29 -12.61
CA ALA A 1 -2.34 -12.28 -12.94
C ALA A 1 -2.25 -13.55 -12.08
N ARG A 2 -1.04 -14.02 -11.74
CA ARG A 2 -0.76 -15.24 -10.94
C ARG A 2 -1.67 -15.48 -9.74
N THR A 3 -1.96 -14.46 -8.92
CA THR A 3 -2.87 -14.61 -7.76
C THR A 3 -4.27 -15.06 -8.15
N PHE A 4 -4.83 -14.48 -9.21
CA PHE A 4 -6.17 -14.82 -9.69
C PHE A 4 -6.21 -16.24 -10.27
N GLU A 5 -5.18 -16.62 -11.04
CA GLU A 5 -5.02 -17.97 -11.58
C GLU A 5 -4.94 -19.02 -10.46
N ALA A 6 -4.13 -18.75 -9.42
CA ALA A 6 -4.02 -19.62 -8.26
C ALA A 6 -5.36 -19.77 -7.50
N MET A 7 -6.15 -18.71 -7.41
CA MET A 7 -7.49 -18.77 -6.82
C MET A 7 -8.46 -19.57 -7.70
N LEU A 8 -8.45 -19.38 -9.01
CA LEU A 8 -9.28 -20.15 -9.96
C LEU A 8 -8.99 -21.64 -9.91
N ALA A 9 -7.73 -22.04 -9.69
CA ALA A 9 -7.34 -23.45 -9.58
C ALA A 9 -7.90 -24.14 -8.32
N ARG A 10 -8.33 -23.37 -7.31
CA ARG A 10 -8.66 -23.88 -5.96
C ARG A 10 -10.06 -23.51 -5.49
N GLN A 11 -10.74 -22.61 -6.18
CA GLN A 11 -12.03 -22.05 -5.78
C GLN A 11 -12.92 -21.79 -7.01
N PRO A 12 -14.26 -21.73 -6.84
CA PRO A 12 -15.16 -21.37 -7.93
C PRO A 12 -14.85 -19.98 -8.52
N ALA A 13 -15.01 -19.82 -9.84
CA ALA A 13 -14.69 -18.58 -10.55
C ALA A 13 -15.35 -17.33 -9.94
N ARG A 14 -16.61 -17.44 -9.51
CA ARG A 14 -17.32 -16.35 -8.82
C ARG A 14 -16.57 -15.87 -7.57
N GLN A 15 -16.06 -16.80 -6.77
CA GLN A 15 -15.33 -16.49 -5.54
C GLN A 15 -13.96 -15.88 -5.83
N ALA A 16 -13.23 -16.42 -6.81
CA ALA A 16 -11.94 -15.87 -7.25
C ALA A 16 -12.08 -14.43 -7.78
N CYS A 17 -13.11 -14.16 -8.59
CA CYS A 17 -13.39 -12.82 -9.11
C CYS A 17 -13.72 -11.85 -7.99
N ARG A 18 -14.62 -12.24 -7.07
CA ARG A 18 -14.97 -11.39 -5.91
C ARG A 18 -13.75 -11.05 -5.07
N THR A 19 -12.94 -12.05 -4.72
CA THR A 19 -11.72 -11.86 -3.93
C THR A 19 -10.73 -10.94 -4.64
N THR A 20 -10.57 -11.10 -5.96
CA THR A 20 -9.69 -10.22 -6.76
C THR A 20 -10.15 -8.77 -6.74
N VAL A 21 -11.46 -8.53 -6.88
CA VAL A 21 -12.01 -7.17 -6.81
C VAL A 21 -11.81 -6.57 -5.42
N GLU A 22 -12.00 -7.35 -4.36
CA GLU A 22 -11.73 -6.88 -2.99
C GLU A 22 -10.25 -6.53 -2.76
N ILE A 23 -9.32 -7.31 -3.33
CA ILE A 23 -7.88 -7.00 -3.31
C ILE A 23 -7.61 -5.67 -4.03
N LEU A 24 -8.19 -5.45 -5.21
CA LEU A 24 -8.02 -4.21 -5.98
C LEU A 24 -8.60 -3.00 -5.24
N ALA A 25 -9.76 -3.16 -4.59
CA ALA A 25 -10.36 -2.12 -3.76
C ALA A 25 -9.45 -1.76 -2.57
N LEU A 26 -8.90 -2.77 -1.87
CA LEU A 26 -7.95 -2.55 -0.77
C LEU A 26 -6.71 -1.79 -1.24
N ALA A 27 -6.16 -2.17 -2.39
CA ALA A 27 -4.99 -1.51 -2.97
C ALA A 27 -5.26 -0.01 -3.19
N HIS A 28 -6.42 0.30 -3.78
CA HIS A 28 -6.84 1.66 -4.08
C HIS A 28 -7.11 2.50 -2.82
N GLU A 29 -7.86 1.96 -1.84
CA GLU A 29 -8.21 2.67 -0.60
C GLU A 29 -6.98 3.06 0.22
N ARG A 30 -5.88 2.32 0.10
CA ARG A 30 -4.67 2.50 0.91
C ARG A 30 -3.45 2.94 0.11
N ALA A 31 -3.56 3.08 -1.21
CA ALA A 31 -2.43 3.34 -2.12
C ALA A 31 -1.22 2.42 -1.83
N CYS A 32 -1.50 1.14 -1.58
CA CYS A 32 -0.51 0.15 -1.14
C CYS A 32 -0.16 -0.90 -2.21
N GLU A 33 -0.36 -0.58 -3.50
CA GLU A 33 -0.29 -1.52 -4.61
C GLU A 33 1.03 -2.31 -4.65
N ALA A 34 2.17 -1.64 -4.45
CA ALA A 34 3.49 -2.25 -4.52
C ALA A 34 3.76 -3.22 -3.34
N GLU A 35 3.42 -2.79 -2.11
CA GLU A 35 3.60 -3.62 -0.93
C GLU A 35 2.62 -4.81 -0.93
N LEU A 36 1.37 -4.57 -1.35
CA LEU A 36 0.35 -5.60 -1.50
C LEU A 36 0.75 -6.64 -2.55
N ALA A 37 1.29 -6.20 -3.70
CA ALA A 37 1.79 -7.12 -4.73
C ALA A 37 2.91 -8.02 -4.17
N SER A 38 3.85 -7.44 -3.43
CA SER A 38 4.95 -8.19 -2.80
C SER A 38 4.44 -9.21 -1.77
N ALA A 39 3.45 -8.82 -0.95
CA ALA A 39 2.82 -9.71 0.02
C ALA A 39 2.07 -10.86 -0.65
N LEU A 40 1.36 -10.58 -1.75
CA LEU A 40 0.66 -11.60 -2.54
C LEU A 40 1.64 -12.59 -3.18
N GLU A 41 2.77 -12.11 -3.73
CA GLU A 41 3.83 -12.96 -4.28
C GLU A 41 4.37 -13.92 -3.22
N ALA A 42 4.71 -13.40 -2.03
CA ALA A 42 5.22 -14.20 -0.92
C ALA A 42 4.22 -15.27 -0.46
N LEU A 43 2.92 -14.95 -0.41
CA LEU A 43 1.87 -15.91 -0.10
C LEU A 43 1.80 -17.04 -1.13
N LEU A 44 1.91 -16.70 -2.41
CA LEU A 44 1.88 -17.68 -3.50
C LEU A 44 3.11 -18.59 -3.50
N GLU A 45 4.30 -18.05 -3.22
CA GLU A 45 5.53 -18.84 -3.05
C GLU A 45 5.40 -19.83 -1.87
N ALA A 46 4.71 -19.43 -0.81
CA ALA A 46 4.39 -20.31 0.31
C ALA A 46 3.23 -21.29 0.02
N GLY A 47 2.65 -21.28 -1.18
CA GLY A 47 1.54 -22.16 -1.56
C GLY A 47 0.20 -21.79 -0.92
N HIS A 48 0.10 -20.59 -0.35
CA HIS A 48 -1.12 -20.08 0.28
C HIS A 48 -1.91 -19.19 -0.69
N LEU A 49 -3.22 -19.11 -0.45
CA LEU A 49 -4.08 -18.14 -1.12
C LEU A 49 -4.29 -16.93 -0.22
N PRO A 50 -4.53 -15.74 -0.81
CA PRO A 50 -4.80 -14.55 -0.02
C PRO A 50 -6.08 -14.69 0.80
N ASN A 51 -5.99 -14.28 2.06
CA ASN A 51 -7.12 -14.13 2.97
C ASN A 51 -7.42 -12.65 3.16
N MET A 52 -8.62 -12.20 2.79
CA MET A 52 -8.99 -10.78 2.87
C MET A 52 -9.02 -10.23 4.29
N ALA A 53 -9.31 -11.04 5.31
CA ALA A 53 -9.27 -10.58 6.70
C ALA A 53 -7.84 -10.23 7.13
N GLU A 54 -6.87 -11.09 6.78
CA GLU A 54 -5.45 -10.88 7.09
C GLU A 54 -4.88 -9.70 6.30
N LEU A 55 -5.22 -9.59 5.01
CA LEU A 55 -4.81 -8.46 4.18
C LEU A 55 -5.37 -7.14 4.73
N ARG A 56 -6.65 -7.09 5.13
CA ARG A 56 -7.23 -5.89 5.75
C ARG A 56 -6.55 -5.57 7.08
N ALA A 57 -6.32 -6.54 7.95
CA ALA A 57 -5.62 -6.29 9.21
C ALA A 57 -4.21 -5.71 9.02
N ARG A 58 -3.50 -6.18 7.98
CA ARG A 58 -2.15 -5.72 7.66
C ARG A 58 -2.12 -4.33 7.01
N PHE A 59 -2.98 -4.09 6.03
CA PHE A 59 -2.95 -2.87 5.20
C PHE A 59 -3.91 -1.77 5.70
N MET A 60 -4.84 -2.12 6.59
CA MET A 60 -5.75 -1.19 7.27
C MET A 60 -5.59 -1.29 8.79
N PRO A 61 -4.41 -0.98 9.35
CA PRO A 61 -4.26 -0.93 10.80
C PRO A 61 -5.20 0.13 11.39
N ASP A 62 -5.71 -0.15 12.58
CA ASP A 62 -6.59 0.76 13.31
C ASP A 62 -5.86 2.07 13.62
N ILE A 63 -6.33 3.17 13.04
CA ILE A 63 -5.73 4.50 13.19
C ILE A 63 -5.80 4.96 14.65
N THR A 64 -6.75 4.46 15.44
CA THR A 64 -6.84 4.80 16.87
C THR A 64 -5.70 4.21 17.70
N THR A 65 -4.96 3.24 17.16
CA THR A 65 -3.79 2.63 17.79
C THR A 65 -2.46 3.26 17.36
N LEU A 66 -2.48 4.11 16.33
CA LEU A 66 -1.28 4.81 15.86
C LEU A 66 -0.96 6.01 16.78
N PRO A 67 0.31 6.25 17.14
CA PRO A 67 0.69 7.46 17.84
C PRO A 67 0.39 8.68 16.95
N GLY A 68 -0.23 9.71 17.53
CA GLY A 68 -0.49 10.96 16.82
C GLY A 68 0.81 11.66 16.47
N VAL A 69 1.22 11.61 15.19
CA VAL A 69 2.38 12.34 14.68
C VAL A 69 1.91 13.71 14.20
N VAL A 70 2.30 14.76 14.91
CA VAL A 70 2.08 16.14 14.47
C VAL A 70 3.30 16.60 13.68
N VAL A 71 3.13 16.79 12.37
CA VAL A 71 4.16 17.43 11.54
C VAL A 71 4.01 18.95 11.66
N ALA A 72 4.90 19.57 12.43
CA ALA A 72 4.99 21.02 12.48
C ALA A 72 5.46 21.54 11.11
N HIS A 73 4.59 22.28 10.43
CA HIS A 73 4.96 22.90 9.16
C HIS A 73 5.78 24.17 9.45
N PRO A 74 6.96 24.34 8.83
CA PRO A 74 7.73 25.56 8.97
C PRO A 74 6.97 26.74 8.36
N ALA A 75 7.29 27.96 8.80
CA ALA A 75 6.77 29.17 8.18
C ALA A 75 7.19 29.22 6.69
N LEU A 76 6.30 29.72 5.83
CA LEU A 76 6.53 29.72 4.38
C LEU A 76 7.83 30.45 3.97
N GLY A 77 8.25 31.47 4.72
CA GLY A 77 9.50 32.20 4.46
C GLY A 77 10.77 31.34 4.55
N VAL A 78 10.72 30.18 5.22
CA VAL A 78 11.86 29.24 5.25
C VAL A 78 12.15 28.67 3.85
N TYR A 79 11.15 28.57 2.97
CA TYR A 79 11.37 28.13 1.59
C TYR A 79 12.16 29.16 0.77
N ASP A 80 12.04 30.46 1.07
CA ASP A 80 12.79 31.53 0.38
C ASP A 80 14.30 31.42 0.64
N ASP A 81 14.69 31.00 1.84
CA ASP A 81 16.09 30.76 2.21
C ASP A 81 16.70 29.59 1.42
N ILE A 82 15.91 28.54 1.15
CA ILE A 82 16.34 27.37 0.35
C ILE A 82 16.63 27.77 -1.10
N VAL A 83 15.80 28.65 -1.67
CA VAL A 83 15.99 29.18 -3.04
C VAL A 83 17.23 30.09 -3.09
N THR A 84 17.50 30.82 -2.02
CA THR A 84 18.62 31.78 -1.96
C THR A 84 19.98 31.06 -1.89
N ILE A 85 20.07 29.90 -1.23
CA ILE A 85 21.31 29.10 -1.15
C ILE A 85 21.76 28.60 -2.54
N HIS A 86 20.85 28.35 -3.48
CA HIS A 86 21.20 27.90 -4.84
C HIS A 86 21.74 29.01 -5.76
N ARG A 87 21.67 30.28 -5.35
CA ARG A 87 22.22 31.42 -6.10
C ARG A 87 23.65 31.77 -5.70
N GLY A 88 24.20 31.06 -4.70
CA GLY A 88 25.48 31.38 -4.06
C GLY A 88 26.69 30.56 -4.50
N ASP A 89 26.61 29.73 -5.54
CA ASP A 89 27.76 28.98 -6.08
C ASP A 89 27.85 29.16 -7.61
N VAL A 90 28.34 30.34 -8.02
CA VAL A 90 29.01 30.55 -9.30
C VAL A 90 30.22 31.42 -9.00
N ALA A 91 31.32 30.78 -8.62
CA ALA A 91 32.66 31.36 -8.67
C ALA A 91 33.24 31.18 -10.08
#